data_AF-A0A9D1ATI2-F1
#
_entry.id   AF-A0A9D1ATI2-F1
#
_cell.length_a   1.000
_cell.length_b   1.000
_cell.length_c   1.000
_cell.angle_alpha   90.00
_cell.angle_beta   90.00
_cell.angle_gamma   90.00
#
_symmetry.space_group_name_H-M   'P 1'
#
loop_
_entity.id
_entity.type
_entity.pdbx_description
1 polymer ?
#
loop_
_entity_poly.entity_id
_entity_poly.type
_entity_poly.pdbx_seq_one_letter_code
_entity_poly.pdbx_strand_id
1 'polypeptide(L)'
;MATHATSEPPLQPLAPPEPWRVAHHTLRALEPDALALDHPHWGWFTEDLLRVVHPSGRSIDVGWLPDGDPRGRFRLTVLQDSDWRAPVHTETHRSLAALLGAIEAQLASHDAPGRTEAMLVSRIHDAADPRDAIPHVLELRERGAVDALVPLLADPRHQIRYAAVDALAALGDATAGDALLARFLLPEPDLGTRKRLIDALGAVGHRPAAPVLARWLSNPDADQRIAAARALVRIGAIEALDAVQEAYATERSRRVRPHLKEALQQLAGRGAAP
;
A
#
# COMPACT_ATOMS: atom_id res chain seq x y z
N MET A 1 -39.16 47.28 -4.60
CA MET A 1 -38.91 45.91 -4.11
C MET A 1 -37.98 45.25 -5.11
N ALA A 2 -36.68 45.18 -4.81
CA ALA A 2 -35.72 44.53 -5.68
C ALA A 2 -35.83 43.02 -5.50
N THR A 3 -36.26 42.33 -6.54
CA THR A 3 -36.14 40.88 -6.67
C THR A 3 -34.65 40.54 -6.78
N HIS A 4 -33.98 40.28 -5.67
CA HIS A 4 -32.68 39.61 -5.70
C HIS A 4 -32.95 38.15 -6.04
N ALA A 5 -32.67 37.81 -7.30
CA ALA A 5 -32.63 36.43 -7.74
C ALA A 5 -31.68 35.67 -6.81
N THR A 6 -32.23 34.66 -6.13
CA THR A 6 -31.50 33.60 -5.42
C THR A 6 -30.75 32.77 -6.46
N SER A 7 -29.64 33.29 -6.97
CA SER A 7 -28.74 32.53 -7.81
C SER A 7 -28.03 31.50 -6.95
N GLU A 8 -28.05 30.24 -7.36
CA GLU A 8 -27.31 29.17 -6.71
C GLU A 8 -25.82 29.55 -6.59
N PRO A 9 -25.27 29.58 -5.37
CA PRO A 9 -23.85 29.88 -5.17
C PRO A 9 -22.97 28.80 -5.81
N PRO A 10 -21.80 29.14 -6.34
CA PRO A 10 -20.91 28.15 -6.92
C PRO A 10 -20.42 27.17 -5.86
N LEU A 11 -20.06 25.96 -6.30
CA LEU A 11 -19.31 25.01 -5.49
C LEU A 11 -17.99 25.63 -5.05
N GLN A 12 -17.57 25.34 -3.82
CA GLN A 12 -16.27 25.70 -3.30
C GLN A 12 -15.19 24.95 -4.09
N PRO A 13 -14.24 25.63 -4.76
CA PRO A 13 -13.16 24.92 -5.44
C PRO A 13 -12.36 24.05 -4.46
N LEU A 14 -12.19 22.78 -4.81
CA LEU A 14 -11.43 21.79 -4.05
C LEU A 14 -10.66 20.90 -5.02
N ALA A 15 -9.35 20.83 -4.81
CA ALA A 15 -8.42 20.01 -5.57
C ALA A 15 -7.51 19.25 -4.57
N PRO A 16 -8.01 18.17 -3.95
CA PRO A 16 -7.19 17.38 -3.04
C PRO A 16 -6.02 16.76 -3.83
N PRO A 17 -4.84 16.58 -3.21
CA PRO A 17 -3.68 16.00 -3.88
C PRO A 17 -3.95 14.54 -4.26
N GLU A 18 -3.33 14.05 -5.32
CA GLU A 18 -3.32 12.59 -5.55
C GLU A 18 -2.63 11.89 -4.37
N PRO A 19 -3.13 10.71 -3.93
CA PRO A 19 -4.17 9.90 -4.57
C PRO A 19 -5.59 10.11 -3.99
N TRP A 20 -5.84 11.19 -3.25
CA TRP A 20 -7.17 11.51 -2.75
C TRP A 20 -8.17 11.81 -3.87
N ARG A 21 -9.43 11.43 -3.66
CA ARG A 21 -10.52 11.65 -4.62
C ARG A 21 -11.73 12.23 -3.92
N VAL A 22 -12.40 13.17 -4.58
CA VAL A 22 -13.69 13.69 -4.12
C VAL A 22 -14.77 12.66 -4.44
N ALA A 23 -15.41 12.09 -3.42
CA ALA A 23 -16.48 11.12 -3.55
C ALA A 23 -17.88 11.78 -3.53
N HIS A 24 -18.03 12.89 -2.82
CA HIS A 24 -19.24 13.69 -2.75
C HIS A 24 -18.87 15.16 -2.56
N HIS A 25 -19.60 16.09 -3.18
CA HIS A 25 -19.31 17.52 -3.07
C HIS A 25 -20.50 18.41 -3.43
N THR A 26 -21.10 19.00 -2.40
CA THR A 26 -22.16 20.02 -2.48
C THR A 26 -21.78 21.30 -1.72
N LEU A 27 -20.65 21.31 -1.02
CA LEU A 27 -20.10 22.47 -0.29
C LEU A 27 -20.03 23.71 -1.19
N ARG A 28 -20.72 24.77 -0.78
CA ARG A 28 -20.78 26.04 -1.52
C ARG A 28 -19.71 27.01 -1.05
N ALA A 29 -19.26 27.88 -1.94
CA ALA A 29 -18.41 29.03 -1.62
C ALA A 29 -19.22 30.12 -0.90
N LEU A 30 -19.71 29.80 0.31
CA LEU A 30 -20.54 30.67 1.14
C LEU A 30 -19.95 30.78 2.53
N GLU A 31 -19.75 32.01 3.00
CA GLU A 31 -19.35 32.28 4.38
C GLU A 31 -20.58 32.41 5.28
N PRO A 32 -20.79 31.53 6.27
CA PRO A 32 -21.98 31.55 7.12
C PRO A 32 -22.16 32.87 7.87
N ASP A 33 -21.06 33.48 8.32
CA ASP A 33 -21.09 34.72 9.09
C ASP A 33 -21.39 35.96 8.23
N ALA A 34 -21.38 35.81 6.90
CA ALA A 34 -21.81 36.85 5.96
C ALA A 34 -23.32 36.79 5.65
N LEU A 35 -24.03 35.74 6.09
CA LEU A 35 -25.45 35.55 5.82
C LEU A 35 -26.31 36.13 6.95
N ALA A 36 -27.40 36.80 6.57
CA ALA A 36 -28.47 37.15 7.50
C ALA A 36 -29.17 35.88 8.03
N LEU A 37 -29.75 35.94 9.23
CA LEU A 37 -30.40 34.76 9.86
C LEU A 37 -31.57 34.19 9.04
N ASP A 38 -32.26 35.03 8.27
CA ASP A 38 -33.39 34.66 7.40
C ASP A 38 -32.96 34.44 5.94
N HIS A 39 -31.65 34.40 5.66
CA HIS A 39 -31.15 34.25 4.29
C HIS A 39 -31.56 32.88 3.71
N PRO A 40 -32.14 32.81 2.50
CA PRO A 40 -32.62 31.55 1.91
C PRO A 40 -31.51 30.53 1.61
N HIS A 41 -30.24 30.93 1.71
CA HIS A 41 -29.10 30.06 1.42
C HIS A 41 -28.77 29.09 2.56
N TRP A 42 -29.38 29.26 3.74
CA TRP A 42 -29.24 28.29 4.82
C TRP A 42 -29.68 26.87 4.38
N GLY A 43 -30.61 26.74 3.44
CA GLY A 43 -31.02 25.45 2.87
C GLY A 43 -29.93 24.69 2.08
N TRP A 44 -28.78 25.30 1.81
CA TRP A 44 -27.62 24.62 1.21
C TRP A 44 -26.63 24.06 2.25
N PHE A 45 -26.84 24.35 3.53
CA PHE A 45 -26.00 23.87 4.62
C PHE A 45 -26.59 22.60 5.22
N THR A 46 -26.31 21.45 4.61
CA THR A 46 -26.82 20.14 5.02
C THR A 46 -25.80 19.32 5.80
N GLU A 47 -26.22 18.18 6.37
CA GLU A 47 -25.28 17.25 7.02
C GLU A 47 -24.28 16.59 6.06
N ASP A 48 -24.54 16.60 4.74
CA ASP A 48 -23.73 15.94 3.72
C ASP A 48 -23.19 16.96 2.69
N LEU A 49 -22.08 17.63 3.01
CA LEU A 49 -21.50 18.70 2.17
C LEU A 49 -20.31 18.24 1.33
N LEU A 50 -19.43 17.42 1.88
CA LEU A 50 -18.21 17.00 1.21
C LEU A 50 -17.76 15.66 1.76
N ARG A 51 -17.36 14.76 0.86
CA ARG A 51 -16.61 13.57 1.21
C ARG A 51 -15.40 13.42 0.30
N VAL A 52 -14.22 13.40 0.89
CA VAL A 52 -12.96 13.10 0.20
C VAL A 52 -12.43 11.76 0.72
N VAL A 53 -12.00 10.88 -0.17
CA VAL A 53 -11.57 9.51 0.13
C VAL A 53 -10.15 9.27 -0.35
N HIS A 54 -9.42 8.45 0.38
CA HIS A 54 -8.07 8.00 0.06
C HIS A 54 -8.08 6.47 -0.14
N PRO A 55 -7.25 5.91 -1.05
CA PRO A 55 -7.18 4.46 -1.25
C PRO A 55 -6.88 3.66 0.02
N SER A 56 -6.18 4.23 1.00
CA SER A 56 -5.87 3.55 2.27
C SER A 56 -7.07 3.34 3.21
N GLY A 57 -8.29 3.62 2.76
CA GLY A 57 -9.52 3.59 3.57
C GLY A 57 -9.76 4.85 4.40
N ARG A 58 -8.88 5.85 4.33
CA ARG A 58 -9.06 7.14 5.01
C ARG A 58 -10.12 7.97 4.29
N SER A 59 -10.96 8.68 5.03
CA SER A 59 -11.85 9.69 4.44
C SER A 59 -12.04 10.91 5.34
N ILE A 60 -12.29 12.05 4.71
CA ILE A 60 -12.71 13.29 5.37
C ILE A 60 -14.14 13.53 4.95
N ASP A 61 -15.02 13.62 5.95
CA ASP A 61 -16.44 13.93 5.79
C ASP A 61 -16.74 15.28 6.41
N VAL A 62 -17.53 16.10 5.71
CA VAL A 62 -17.92 17.42 6.17
C VAL A 62 -19.42 17.59 6.02
N GLY A 63 -20.04 18.02 7.12
CA GLY A 63 -21.44 18.41 7.19
C GLY A 63 -21.64 19.71 7.95
N TRP A 64 -22.83 20.28 7.86
CA TRP A 64 -23.29 21.38 8.72
C TRP A 64 -24.31 20.85 9.72
N LEU A 65 -24.10 21.14 11.01
CA LEU A 65 -24.98 20.67 12.08
C LEU A 65 -25.39 21.81 13.03
N PRO A 66 -26.68 21.93 13.37
CA PRO A 66 -27.82 21.22 12.76
C PRO A 66 -28.09 21.67 11.31
N ASP A 67 -28.64 20.78 10.49
CA ASP A 67 -28.99 21.05 9.08
C ASP A 67 -29.81 22.34 8.94
N GLY A 68 -29.38 23.23 8.05
CA GLY A 68 -30.05 24.48 7.73
C GLY A 68 -30.10 25.51 8.86
N ASP A 69 -29.53 25.23 10.04
CA ASP A 69 -29.61 26.14 11.18
C ASP A 69 -28.57 27.27 11.01
N PRO A 70 -28.97 28.56 11.02
CA PRO A 70 -28.06 29.70 10.97
C PRO A 70 -27.03 29.73 12.10
N ARG A 71 -27.25 29.03 13.21
CA ARG A 71 -26.34 28.89 14.36
C ARG A 71 -25.55 27.59 14.33
N GLY A 72 -25.75 26.76 13.31
CA GLY A 72 -25.01 25.53 13.12
C GLY A 72 -23.51 25.75 12.87
N ARG A 73 -22.78 24.68 12.68
CA ARG A 73 -21.34 24.71 12.42
C ARG A 73 -21.00 23.64 11.41
N PHE A 74 -19.94 23.87 10.64
CA PHE A 74 -19.31 22.79 9.92
C PHE A 74 -18.75 21.79 10.93
N ARG A 75 -18.97 20.51 10.69
CA ARG A 75 -18.32 19.40 11.39
C ARG A 75 -17.46 18.67 10.39
N LEU A 76 -16.16 18.67 10.63
CA LEU A 76 -15.20 17.86 9.90
C LEU A 76 -14.96 16.58 10.69
N THR A 77 -15.13 15.43 10.05
CA THR A 77 -14.89 14.12 10.64
C THR A 77 -13.92 13.33 9.78
N VAL A 78 -12.83 12.86 10.39
CA VAL A 78 -11.86 11.99 9.74
C VAL A 78 -12.13 10.55 10.15
N LEU A 79 -12.32 9.68 9.17
CA LEU A 79 -12.70 8.28 9.36
C LEU A 79 -11.63 7.35 8.79
N GLN A 80 -11.46 6.20 9.44
CA GLN A 80 -10.73 5.06 8.90
C GLN A 80 -11.73 3.96 8.56
N ASP A 81 -11.67 3.43 7.33
CA ASP A 81 -12.53 2.35 6.84
C ASP A 81 -14.03 2.60 7.02
N SER A 82 -14.43 3.88 6.97
CA SER A 82 -15.80 4.36 7.22
C SER A 82 -16.36 4.02 8.62
N ASP A 83 -15.50 3.83 9.64
CA ASP A 83 -15.95 3.58 11.01
C ASP A 83 -16.41 4.87 11.72
N TRP A 84 -17.72 5.11 11.67
CA TRP A 84 -18.39 6.22 12.34
C TRP A 84 -18.51 6.05 13.86
N ARG A 85 -18.29 4.84 14.41
CA ARG A 85 -18.39 4.60 15.85
C ARG A 85 -17.14 5.08 16.59
N ALA A 86 -16.00 5.04 15.92
CA ALA A 86 -14.72 5.47 16.45
C ALA A 86 -14.00 6.37 15.42
N PRO A 87 -14.50 7.60 15.18
CA PRO A 87 -13.85 8.52 14.26
C PRO A 87 -12.42 8.81 14.73
N VAL A 88 -11.51 8.94 13.79
CA VAL A 88 -10.10 9.20 14.09
C VAL A 88 -9.91 10.62 14.60
N HIS A 89 -10.70 11.55 14.07
CA HIS A 89 -10.71 12.94 14.49
C HIS A 89 -12.05 13.58 14.19
N THR A 90 -12.50 14.48 15.05
CA THR A 90 -13.68 15.32 14.80
C THR A 90 -13.40 16.71 15.31
N GLU A 91 -13.73 17.72 14.51
CA GLU A 91 -13.62 19.13 14.86
C GLU A 91 -14.77 19.94 14.25
N THR A 92 -14.99 21.15 14.74
CA THR A 92 -16.06 22.02 14.23
C THR A 92 -15.60 23.42 13.95
N HIS A 93 -16.08 23.97 12.83
CA HIS A 93 -15.67 25.26 12.30
C HIS A 93 -16.89 26.11 11.98
N ARG A 94 -16.76 27.42 12.17
CA ARG A 94 -17.85 28.36 11.87
C ARG A 94 -17.69 29.00 10.50
N SER A 95 -16.49 29.49 10.19
CA SER A 95 -16.15 30.05 8.89
C SER A 95 -15.75 28.96 7.89
N LEU A 96 -16.04 29.19 6.61
CA LEU A 96 -15.58 28.33 5.53
C LEU A 96 -14.04 28.37 5.42
N ALA A 97 -13.41 29.53 5.59
CA ALA A 97 -11.94 29.64 5.60
C ALA A 97 -11.25 28.72 6.63
N ALA A 98 -11.73 28.68 7.89
CA ALA A 98 -11.18 27.79 8.91
C ALA A 98 -11.41 26.30 8.59
N LEU A 99 -12.59 25.96 8.05
CA LEU A 99 -12.87 24.60 7.57
C LEU A 99 -11.88 24.17 6.48
N LEU A 100 -11.62 25.03 5.49
CA LEU A 100 -10.70 24.72 4.39
C LEU A 100 -9.28 24.50 4.90
N GLY A 101 -8.80 25.36 5.80
CA GLY A 101 -7.48 25.17 6.44
C GLY A 101 -7.39 23.87 7.23
N ALA A 102 -8.48 23.46 7.89
CA ALA A 102 -8.55 22.17 8.57
C ALA A 102 -8.53 20.99 7.60
N ILE A 103 -9.28 21.05 6.49
CA ILE A 103 -9.24 20.02 5.43
C ILE A 103 -7.82 19.88 4.90
N GLU A 104 -7.17 20.98 4.53
CA GLU A 104 -5.80 21.00 4.02
C GLU A 104 -4.82 20.40 5.03
N ALA A 105 -4.93 20.75 6.31
CA ALA A 105 -4.10 20.18 7.37
C ALA A 105 -4.30 18.66 7.52
N GLN A 106 -5.53 18.16 7.40
CA GLN A 106 -5.80 16.73 7.47
C GLN A 106 -5.22 15.99 6.25
N LEU A 107 -5.40 16.52 5.04
CA LEU A 107 -4.83 15.96 3.81
C LEU A 107 -3.29 15.91 3.90
N ALA A 108 -2.64 17.04 4.19
CA ALA A 108 -1.19 17.14 4.27
C ALA A 108 -0.60 16.26 5.39
N SER A 109 -1.31 16.16 6.53
CA SER A 109 -0.84 15.33 7.62
C SER A 109 -0.95 13.85 7.30
N HIS A 110 -1.97 13.41 6.55
CA HIS A 110 -2.12 11.99 6.19
C HIS A 110 -0.96 11.53 5.32
N ASP A 111 -0.60 12.36 4.34
CA ASP A 111 0.44 12.06 3.35
C ASP A 111 1.86 12.41 3.86
N ALA A 112 1.99 12.76 5.15
CA ALA A 112 3.28 13.08 5.74
C ALA A 112 4.22 11.84 5.69
N PRO A 113 5.48 12.00 5.25
CA PRO A 113 6.48 10.94 5.23
C PRO A 113 6.57 10.22 6.59
N GLY A 114 6.59 8.89 6.58
CA GLY A 114 6.67 8.05 7.78
C GLY A 114 5.34 7.73 8.46
N ARG A 115 4.25 8.48 8.23
CA ARG A 115 2.94 8.13 8.81
C ARG A 115 2.33 6.91 8.15
N THR A 116 2.39 6.87 6.82
CA THR A 116 1.95 5.72 6.01
C THR A 116 2.74 4.47 6.37
N GLU A 117 4.05 4.61 6.57
CA GLU A 117 4.96 3.53 7.00
C GLU A 117 4.58 3.01 8.39
N ALA A 118 4.41 3.91 9.37
CA ALA A 118 3.99 3.54 10.73
C ALA A 118 2.60 2.88 10.76
N MET A 119 1.66 3.37 9.95
CA MET A 119 0.34 2.77 9.82
C MET A 119 0.42 1.38 9.20
N LEU A 120 1.26 1.18 8.18
CA LEU A 120 1.48 -0.12 7.56
C LEU A 120 2.07 -1.12 8.57
N VAL A 121 3.09 -0.70 9.32
CA VAL A 121 3.71 -1.54 10.36
C VAL A 121 2.68 -1.94 11.43
N SER A 122 1.89 -0.98 11.93
CA SER A 122 0.83 -1.26 12.91
C SER A 122 -0.18 -2.27 12.35
N ARG A 123 -0.66 -2.08 11.11
CA ARG A 123 -1.62 -2.99 10.49
C ARG A 123 -1.08 -4.41 10.35
N ILE A 124 0.19 -4.57 9.99
CA ILE A 124 0.83 -5.90 9.90
C ILE A 124 0.94 -6.54 11.29
N HIS A 125 1.21 -5.74 12.33
CA HIS A 125 1.35 -6.21 13.71
C HIS A 125 0.02 -6.55 14.39
N ASP A 126 -1.04 -5.80 14.09
CA ASP A 126 -2.35 -5.87 14.75
C ASP A 126 -3.34 -6.79 14.02
N ALA A 127 -3.08 -7.13 12.75
CA ALA A 127 -3.93 -8.02 11.98
C ALA A 127 -3.95 -9.44 12.57
N ALA A 128 -5.14 -10.07 12.53
CA ALA A 128 -5.31 -11.47 12.93
C ALA A 128 -4.47 -12.41 12.04
N ASP A 129 -4.44 -12.14 10.74
CA ASP A 129 -3.44 -12.67 9.80
C ASP A 129 -2.66 -11.49 9.20
N PRO A 130 -1.35 -11.35 9.50
CA PRO A 130 -0.50 -10.28 8.96
C PRO A 130 -0.51 -10.14 7.43
N ARG A 131 -0.91 -11.18 6.70
CA ARG A 131 -1.06 -11.14 5.23
C ARG A 131 -2.25 -10.32 4.75
N ASP A 132 -3.27 -10.13 5.58
CA ASP A 132 -4.45 -9.34 5.21
C ASP A 132 -4.08 -7.85 4.98
N ALA A 133 -2.90 -7.44 5.43
CA ALA A 133 -2.34 -6.12 5.15
C ALA A 133 -1.73 -6.01 3.74
N ILE A 134 -1.44 -7.10 3.02
CA ILE A 134 -0.75 -7.07 1.71
C ILE A 134 -1.52 -6.27 0.64
N PRO A 135 -2.85 -6.41 0.47
CA PRO A 135 -3.58 -5.57 -0.49
C PRO A 135 -3.37 -4.07 -0.23
N HIS A 136 -3.36 -3.68 1.04
CA HIS A 136 -3.12 -2.30 1.44
C HIS A 136 -1.67 -1.86 1.18
N VAL A 137 -0.68 -2.74 1.39
CA VAL A 137 0.72 -2.48 0.96
C VAL A 137 0.76 -2.17 -0.53
N LEU A 138 0.04 -2.94 -1.34
CA LEU A 138 0.02 -2.78 -2.80
C LEU A 138 -0.83 -1.62 -3.28
N GLU A 139 -1.74 -1.09 -2.46
CA GLU A 139 -2.46 0.15 -2.76
C GLU A 139 -1.59 1.37 -2.46
N LEU A 140 -0.75 1.27 -1.43
CA LEU A 140 0.25 2.26 -1.04
C LEU A 140 1.49 2.24 -1.94
N ARG A 141 1.38 2.03 -3.27
CA ARG A 141 2.51 1.88 -4.24
C ARG A 141 3.48 3.07 -4.31
N GLU A 142 3.40 4.00 -3.37
CA GLU A 142 4.09 5.27 -3.38
C GLU A 142 5.02 5.37 -2.17
N ARG A 143 6.31 5.23 -2.47
CA ARG A 143 7.49 5.79 -1.76
C ARG A 143 7.53 5.55 -0.24
N GLY A 144 8.30 4.54 0.15
CA GLY A 144 8.60 4.21 1.55
C GLY A 144 8.07 2.85 2.01
N ALA A 145 7.24 2.18 1.21
CA ALA A 145 6.73 0.84 1.55
C ALA A 145 7.86 -0.17 1.75
N VAL A 146 8.91 -0.13 0.91
CA VAL A 146 10.10 -0.98 1.10
C VAL A 146 10.80 -0.64 2.42
N ASP A 147 11.04 0.63 2.70
CA ASP A 147 11.72 1.09 3.92
C ASP A 147 10.93 0.72 5.19
N ALA A 148 9.61 0.73 5.13
CA ALA A 148 8.73 0.29 6.22
C ALA A 148 8.74 -1.23 6.44
N LEU A 149 8.82 -2.01 5.35
CA LEU A 149 8.73 -3.47 5.39
C LEU A 149 10.07 -4.15 5.70
N VAL A 150 11.19 -3.54 5.30
CA VAL A 150 12.54 -4.10 5.51
C VAL A 150 12.82 -4.41 6.99
N PRO A 151 12.52 -3.53 7.96
CA PRO A 151 12.68 -3.84 9.39
C PRO A 151 11.89 -5.08 9.84
N LEU A 152 10.73 -5.34 9.22
CA LEU A 152 9.86 -6.47 9.59
C LEU A 152 10.42 -7.83 9.18
N LEU A 153 11.42 -7.87 8.28
CA LEU A 153 12.16 -9.10 7.97
C LEU A 153 12.89 -9.68 9.19
N ALA A 154 13.18 -8.85 10.20
CA ALA A 154 13.82 -9.23 11.45
C ALA A 154 12.85 -9.43 12.62
N ASP A 155 11.53 -9.35 12.41
CA ASP A 155 10.54 -9.49 13.48
C ASP A 155 10.66 -10.89 14.16
N PRO A 156 10.55 -10.98 15.50
CA PRO A 156 10.62 -12.26 16.20
C PRO A 156 9.51 -13.23 15.80
N ARG A 157 8.33 -12.73 15.40
CA ARG A 157 7.19 -13.55 14.96
C ARG A 157 7.36 -13.97 13.51
N HIS A 158 7.35 -15.28 13.25
CA HIS A 158 7.52 -15.81 11.90
C HIS A 158 6.40 -15.36 10.95
N GLN A 159 5.18 -15.16 11.45
CA GLN A 159 4.04 -14.68 10.66
C GLN A 159 4.27 -13.25 10.12
N ILE A 160 4.96 -12.41 10.89
CA ILE A 160 5.29 -11.04 10.47
C ILE A 160 6.40 -11.05 9.44
N ARG A 161 7.48 -11.82 9.68
CA ARG A 161 8.54 -12.01 8.68
C ARG A 161 7.99 -12.54 7.36
N TYR A 162 7.14 -13.55 7.47
CA TYR A 162 6.41 -14.13 6.34
C TYR A 162 5.67 -13.04 5.56
N ALA A 163 4.90 -12.17 6.24
CA ALA A 163 4.08 -11.17 5.58
C ALA A 163 4.93 -10.07 4.94
N ALA A 164 6.03 -9.69 5.59
CA ALA A 164 7.00 -8.76 5.04
C ALA A 164 7.63 -9.30 3.74
N VAL A 165 8.03 -10.58 3.71
CA VAL A 165 8.59 -11.21 2.50
C VAL A 165 7.56 -11.26 1.37
N ASP A 166 6.33 -11.68 1.66
CA ASP A 166 5.26 -11.72 0.65
C ASP A 166 4.91 -10.33 0.12
N ALA A 167 4.84 -9.33 1.01
CA ALA A 167 4.59 -7.94 0.66
C ALA A 167 5.70 -7.36 -0.24
N LEU A 168 6.97 -7.55 0.12
CA LEU A 168 8.12 -7.11 -0.68
C LEU A 168 8.17 -7.82 -2.05
N ALA A 169 7.85 -9.12 -2.10
CA ALA A 169 7.74 -9.85 -3.36
C ALA A 169 6.62 -9.32 -4.26
N ALA A 170 5.48 -8.97 -3.67
CA ALA A 170 4.33 -8.45 -4.41
C ALA A 170 4.55 -7.01 -4.90
N LEU A 171 5.31 -6.20 -4.15
CA LEU A 171 5.77 -4.89 -4.62
C LEU A 171 6.67 -5.03 -5.84
N GLY A 172 7.55 -6.04 -5.85
CA GLY A 172 8.48 -6.30 -6.96
C GLY A 172 9.57 -5.22 -7.11
N ASP A 173 9.79 -4.41 -6.08
CA ASP A 173 10.77 -3.34 -6.09
C ASP A 173 12.19 -3.89 -5.85
N ALA A 174 13.09 -3.66 -6.81
CA ALA A 174 14.47 -4.13 -6.77
C ALA A 174 15.29 -3.60 -5.59
N THR A 175 14.90 -2.45 -5.01
CA THR A 175 15.57 -1.85 -3.84
C THR A 175 15.48 -2.72 -2.60
N ALA A 176 14.49 -3.62 -2.51
CA ALA A 176 14.35 -4.58 -1.42
C ALA A 176 15.38 -5.73 -1.46
N GLY A 177 16.09 -5.89 -2.58
CA GLY A 177 16.90 -7.07 -2.87
C GLY A 177 18.00 -7.35 -1.85
N ASP A 178 18.76 -6.33 -1.45
CA ASP A 178 19.85 -6.47 -0.48
C ASP A 178 19.33 -6.92 0.89
N ALA A 179 18.22 -6.35 1.34
CA ALA A 179 17.58 -6.71 2.61
C ALA A 179 17.03 -8.14 2.59
N LEU A 180 16.37 -8.53 1.50
CA LEU A 180 15.88 -9.91 1.31
C LEU A 180 17.04 -10.91 1.29
N LEU A 181 18.15 -10.59 0.62
CA LEU A 181 19.32 -11.45 0.56
C LEU A 181 19.98 -11.56 1.94
N ALA A 182 20.18 -10.44 2.63
CA ALA A 182 20.71 -10.44 3.99
C ALA A 182 19.84 -11.30 4.92
N ARG A 183 18.51 -11.19 4.83
CA ARG A 183 17.60 -12.02 5.62
C ARG A 183 17.70 -13.50 5.26
N PHE A 184 17.79 -13.82 3.98
CA PHE A 184 17.91 -15.20 3.48
C PHE A 184 19.15 -15.92 3.99
N LEU A 185 20.25 -15.19 4.18
CA LEU A 185 21.52 -15.73 4.69
C LEU A 185 21.51 -16.05 6.19
N LEU A 186 20.50 -15.56 6.93
CA LEU A 186 20.33 -15.87 8.34
C LEU A 186 19.60 -17.21 8.55
N PRO A 187 19.79 -17.87 9.72
CA PRO A 187 18.95 -19.00 10.10
C PRO A 187 17.45 -18.65 10.01
N GLU A 188 16.67 -19.58 9.48
CA GLU A 188 15.21 -19.46 9.42
C GLU A 188 14.64 -20.85 9.75
N PRO A 189 14.11 -21.03 10.97
CA PRO A 189 13.50 -22.28 11.39
C PRO A 189 12.27 -22.65 10.55
N ASP A 190 11.55 -21.65 10.03
CA ASP A 190 10.36 -21.89 9.24
C ASP A 190 10.69 -22.16 7.75
N LEU A 191 10.48 -23.40 7.32
CA LEU A 191 10.73 -23.82 5.93
C LEU A 191 9.83 -23.07 4.92
N GLY A 192 8.65 -22.63 5.35
CA GLY A 192 7.75 -21.82 4.52
C GLY A 192 8.34 -20.46 4.18
N THR A 193 8.83 -19.75 5.20
CA THR A 193 9.50 -18.43 5.07
C THR A 193 10.74 -18.53 4.20
N ARG A 194 11.47 -19.63 4.31
CA ARG A 194 12.68 -19.89 3.51
C ARG A 194 12.39 -20.01 2.01
N LYS A 195 11.37 -20.75 1.62
CA LYS A 195 10.91 -20.81 0.22
C LYS A 195 10.49 -19.42 -0.27
N ARG A 196 9.79 -18.65 0.56
CA ARG A 196 9.30 -17.31 0.21
C ARG A 196 10.41 -16.32 -0.03
N LEU A 197 11.48 -16.38 0.77
CA LEU A 197 12.66 -15.55 0.52
C LEU A 197 13.26 -15.83 -0.86
N ILE A 198 13.31 -17.09 -1.29
CA ILE A 198 13.76 -17.46 -2.64
C ILE A 198 12.83 -16.89 -3.71
N ASP A 199 11.52 -17.08 -3.54
CA ASP A 199 10.53 -16.56 -4.48
C ASP A 199 10.58 -15.02 -4.56
N ALA A 200 10.74 -14.34 -3.42
CA ALA A 200 10.84 -12.89 -3.31
C ALA A 200 12.09 -12.35 -4.00
N LEU A 201 13.27 -12.95 -3.77
CA LEU A 201 14.52 -12.62 -4.47
C LEU A 201 14.37 -12.73 -6.00
N GLY A 202 13.62 -13.74 -6.45
CA GLY A 202 13.24 -13.89 -7.86
C GLY A 202 12.28 -12.79 -8.33
N ALA A 203 11.25 -12.47 -7.55
CA ALA A 203 10.22 -11.48 -7.89
C ALA A 203 10.79 -10.06 -8.01
N VAL A 204 11.70 -9.67 -7.13
CA VAL A 204 12.38 -8.37 -7.18
C VAL A 204 13.56 -8.36 -8.17
N GLY A 205 13.89 -9.50 -8.80
CA GLY A 205 14.96 -9.61 -9.78
C GLY A 205 16.37 -9.38 -9.22
N HIS A 206 16.62 -9.70 -7.95
CA HIS A 206 17.88 -9.35 -7.28
C HIS A 206 19.05 -10.25 -7.73
N ARG A 207 19.77 -9.79 -8.77
CA ARG A 207 20.88 -10.52 -9.39
C ARG A 207 22.00 -10.98 -8.44
N PRO A 208 22.42 -10.21 -7.42
CA PRO A 208 23.42 -10.68 -6.45
C PRO A 208 23.04 -11.96 -5.69
N ALA A 209 21.76 -12.36 -5.66
CA ALA A 209 21.35 -13.64 -5.09
C ALA A 209 21.68 -14.86 -5.96
N ALA A 210 22.05 -14.69 -7.24
CA ALA A 210 22.24 -15.81 -8.16
C ALA A 210 23.24 -16.88 -7.67
N PRO A 211 24.43 -16.54 -7.12
CA PRO A 211 25.37 -17.56 -6.65
C PRO A 211 24.83 -18.40 -5.50
N VAL A 212 24.11 -17.78 -4.56
CA VAL A 212 23.53 -18.52 -3.44
C VAL A 212 22.34 -19.36 -3.91
N LEU A 213 21.49 -18.84 -4.78
CA LEU A 213 20.36 -19.59 -5.34
C LEU A 213 20.81 -20.80 -6.18
N ALA A 214 21.92 -20.69 -6.91
CA ALA A 214 22.51 -21.83 -7.63
C ALA A 214 22.86 -22.99 -6.69
N ARG A 215 23.43 -22.70 -5.50
CA ARG A 215 23.71 -23.74 -4.49
C ARG A 215 22.44 -24.43 -3.97
N TRP A 216 21.31 -23.75 -4.01
CA TRP A 216 20.03 -24.28 -3.54
C TRP A 216 19.34 -25.20 -4.53
N LEU A 217 19.85 -25.32 -5.76
CA LEU A 217 19.43 -26.34 -6.72
C LEU A 217 19.76 -27.76 -6.26
N SER A 218 20.61 -27.92 -5.24
CA SER A 218 20.94 -29.21 -4.61
C SER A 218 20.35 -29.38 -3.20
N ASN A 219 19.41 -28.51 -2.81
CA ASN A 219 18.79 -28.56 -1.48
C ASN A 219 18.01 -29.89 -1.28
N PRO A 220 18.04 -30.52 -0.09
CA PRO A 220 17.26 -31.72 0.19
C PRO A 220 15.76 -31.57 -0.10
N ASP A 221 15.21 -30.39 0.17
CA ASP A 221 13.80 -30.07 -0.05
C ASP A 221 13.50 -29.77 -1.53
N ALA A 222 12.57 -30.54 -2.10
CA ALA A 222 12.23 -30.43 -3.52
C ALA A 222 11.49 -29.13 -3.87
N ASP A 223 10.72 -28.55 -2.95
CA ASP A 223 10.03 -27.28 -3.20
C ASP A 223 11.04 -26.11 -3.20
N GLN A 224 12.07 -26.18 -2.36
CA GLN A 224 13.17 -25.21 -2.36
C GLN A 224 14.02 -25.28 -3.64
N ARG A 225 14.30 -26.48 -4.16
CA ARG A 225 14.97 -26.64 -5.47
C ARG A 225 14.16 -26.02 -6.61
N ILE A 226 12.84 -26.25 -6.62
CA ILE A 226 11.95 -25.66 -7.63
C ILE A 226 11.92 -24.14 -7.52
N ALA A 227 11.82 -23.61 -6.31
CA ALA A 227 11.85 -22.16 -6.06
C ALA A 227 13.17 -21.55 -6.55
N ALA A 228 14.31 -22.19 -6.26
CA ALA A 228 15.63 -21.72 -6.70
C ALA A 228 15.75 -21.68 -8.23
N ALA A 229 15.33 -22.73 -8.93
CA ALA A 229 15.33 -22.78 -10.38
C ALA A 229 14.47 -21.66 -10.99
N ARG A 230 13.25 -21.45 -10.46
CA ARG A 230 12.35 -20.38 -10.92
C ARG A 230 12.91 -18.98 -10.62
N ALA A 231 13.51 -18.78 -9.45
CA ALA A 231 14.09 -17.51 -9.06
C ALA A 231 15.26 -17.13 -9.97
N LEU A 232 16.17 -18.07 -10.28
CA LEU A 232 17.27 -17.85 -11.22
C LEU A 232 16.77 -17.43 -12.61
N VAL A 233 15.69 -18.05 -13.09
CA VAL A 233 15.03 -17.66 -14.35
C VAL A 233 14.43 -16.26 -14.29
N ARG A 234 13.71 -15.92 -13.21
CA ARG A 234 13.13 -14.57 -13.05
C ARG A 234 14.22 -13.50 -13.02
N ILE A 235 15.29 -13.75 -12.27
CA ILE A 235 16.49 -12.90 -12.21
C ILE A 235 17.19 -12.78 -13.57
N GLY A 236 17.10 -13.82 -14.41
CA GLY A 236 17.86 -13.89 -15.66
C GLY A 236 19.34 -14.17 -15.45
N ALA A 237 19.66 -14.98 -14.43
CA ALA A 237 21.03 -15.35 -14.09
C ALA A 237 21.61 -16.36 -15.09
N ILE A 238 22.01 -15.90 -16.26
CA ILE A 238 22.66 -16.72 -17.29
C ILE A 238 23.94 -17.39 -16.78
N GLU A 239 24.62 -16.73 -15.83
CA GLU A 239 25.80 -17.25 -15.13
C GLU A 239 25.52 -18.53 -14.31
N ALA A 240 24.25 -18.85 -14.04
CA ALA A 240 23.87 -20.06 -13.30
C ALA A 240 23.59 -21.27 -14.22
N LEU A 241 23.75 -21.14 -15.54
CA LEU A 241 23.42 -22.20 -16.51
C LEU A 241 24.10 -23.54 -16.19
N ASP A 242 25.40 -23.53 -15.91
CA ASP A 242 26.15 -24.75 -15.60
C ASP A 242 25.62 -25.43 -14.34
N ALA A 243 25.29 -24.65 -13.30
CA ALA A 243 24.72 -25.17 -12.06
C ALA A 243 23.32 -25.78 -12.27
N VAL A 244 22.48 -25.15 -13.11
CA VAL A 244 21.17 -25.72 -13.47
C VAL A 244 21.34 -27.00 -14.29
N GLN A 245 22.36 -27.07 -15.16
CA GLN A 245 22.64 -28.26 -15.96
C GLN A 245 23.09 -29.44 -15.10
N GLU A 246 23.98 -29.20 -14.15
CA GLU A 246 24.42 -30.20 -13.17
C GLU A 246 23.25 -30.68 -12.30
N ALA A 247 22.43 -29.75 -11.81
CA ALA A 247 21.22 -30.09 -11.04
C ALA A 247 20.25 -30.93 -11.87
N TYR A 248 20.02 -30.61 -13.14
CA TYR A 248 19.14 -31.38 -14.02
C TYR A 248 19.66 -32.81 -14.27
N ALA A 249 20.97 -32.95 -14.45
CA ALA A 249 21.62 -34.23 -14.69
C ALA A 249 21.50 -35.17 -13.48
N THR A 250 21.59 -34.62 -12.27
CA THR A 250 21.56 -35.38 -11.00
C THR A 250 20.17 -35.52 -10.40
N GLU A 251 19.18 -34.74 -10.85
CA GLU A 251 17.83 -34.73 -10.29
C GLU A 251 17.05 -36.01 -10.60
N ARG A 252 16.60 -36.67 -9.53
CA ARG A 252 15.79 -37.91 -9.57
C ARG A 252 14.30 -37.65 -9.40
N SER A 253 13.93 -36.53 -8.77
CA SER A 253 12.55 -36.15 -8.54
C SER A 253 11.86 -35.78 -9.84
N ARG A 254 10.83 -36.56 -10.19
CA ARG A 254 9.95 -36.27 -11.34
C ARG A 254 9.23 -34.93 -11.21
N ARG A 255 9.07 -34.42 -9.97
CA ARG A 255 8.46 -33.11 -9.70
C ARG A 255 9.40 -31.95 -10.03
N VAL A 256 10.70 -32.11 -9.79
CA VAL A 256 11.69 -31.03 -9.94
C VAL A 256 12.26 -30.96 -11.36
N ARG A 257 12.46 -32.10 -12.02
CA ARG A 257 13.06 -32.18 -13.37
C ARG A 257 12.42 -31.23 -14.41
N PRO A 258 11.08 -31.09 -14.52
CA PRO A 258 10.47 -30.19 -15.48
C PRO A 258 10.89 -28.72 -15.28
N HIS A 259 10.98 -28.28 -14.02
CA HIS A 259 11.36 -26.90 -13.68
C HIS A 259 12.83 -26.61 -13.97
N LEU A 260 13.72 -27.57 -13.74
CA LEU A 260 15.13 -27.45 -14.12
C LEU A 260 15.31 -27.44 -15.65
N LYS A 261 14.56 -28.28 -16.37
CA LYS A 261 14.57 -28.28 -17.84
C LYS A 261 14.09 -26.96 -18.42
N GLU A 262 12.98 -26.44 -17.90
CA GLU A 262 12.44 -25.14 -18.28
C GLU A 262 13.44 -24.01 -17.98
N ALA A 263 14.10 -24.06 -16.82
CA ALA A 263 15.11 -23.08 -16.46
C ALA A 263 16.30 -23.08 -17.43
N LEU A 264 16.79 -24.25 -17.85
CA LEU A 264 17.83 -24.36 -18.88
C LEU A 264 17.40 -23.71 -20.19
N GLN A 265 16.19 -24.02 -20.66
CA GLN A 265 15.66 -23.48 -21.92
C GLN A 265 15.56 -21.95 -21.88
N GLN A 266 15.00 -21.40 -20.80
CA GLN A 266 14.80 -19.96 -20.66
C GLN A 266 16.12 -19.20 -20.49
N LEU A 267 17.05 -19.71 -19.67
CA LEU A 267 18.34 -19.06 -19.45
C LEU A 267 19.24 -19.15 -20.70
N ALA A 268 19.25 -20.28 -21.40
CA ALA A 268 20.03 -20.45 -22.63
C ALA A 268 19.49 -19.54 -23.76
N GLY A 269 18.15 -19.43 -23.86
CA GLY A 269 17.53 -18.51 -24.82
C GLY A 269 17.88 -17.04 -24.58
N ARG A 270 18.06 -16.62 -23.32
CA ARG A 270 18.48 -15.25 -22.98
C ARG A 270 19.95 -14.98 -23.28
N GLY A 271 20.83 -15.97 -23.14
CA GLY A 271 22.25 -15.84 -23.49
C GLY A 271 22.51 -15.86 -25.00
N ALA A 272 21.56 -16.34 -25.81
CA ALA A 272 21.66 -16.41 -27.27
C ALA A 272 21.04 -15.20 -28.01
N ALA A 273 20.40 -14.28 -27.28
CA ALA A 273 19.90 -13.03 -27.86
C ALA A 273 21.08 -12.08 -28.13
N PRO A 274 21.16 -11.46 -29.33
CA PRO A 274 22.27 -10.59 -29.74
C PRO A 274 22.37 -9.30 -28.92
#